data_AF-A0A2S5N195-F1
#
_entry.id   AF-A0A2S5N195-F1
#
_cell.length_a   1.000
_cell.length_b   1.000
_cell.length_c   1.000
_cell.angle_alpha   90.00
_cell.angle_beta   90.00
_cell.angle_gamma   90.00
#
_symmetry.space_group_name_H-M   'P 1'
#
loop_
_entity.id
_entity.type
_entity.pdbx_description
1 polymer ?
#
loop_
_entity_poly.entity_id
_entity_poly.type
_entity_poly.pdbx_seq_one_letter_code
_entity_poly.pdbx_strand_id
1 'polypeptide(L)'
;MTDRNDRLTSKQQGQFFALGEDGHTPFDVGDEASFQYWWANGYGYEHVAETRLGNFIVSTIFFGHAVHGADQLFETMIYEDEDHLVVSARKPELAVWRCATWDEAECQHEMACIWLRDWIEAPNTRDMLP
;
A
#
# COMPACT_ATOMS: atom_id res chain seq x y z
N MET A 1 41.60 -7.60 -18.79
CA MET A 1 40.87 -7.06 -17.62
C MET A 1 39.84 -6.13 -18.20
N THR A 2 38.63 -6.65 -18.40
CA THR A 2 37.52 -5.91 -19.02
C THR A 2 36.34 -6.10 -18.10
N ASP A 3 35.66 -4.99 -17.84
CA ASP A 3 34.75 -4.72 -16.74
C ASP A 3 33.81 -5.85 -16.31
N ARG A 4 33.85 -6.13 -15.01
CA ARG A 4 32.89 -6.97 -14.28
C ARG A 4 31.74 -6.15 -13.69
N ASN A 5 31.51 -4.91 -14.15
CA ASN A 5 30.50 -4.01 -13.59
C ASN A 5 29.18 -3.95 -14.37
N ASP A 6 29.09 -4.51 -15.58
CA ASP A 6 27.86 -4.41 -16.41
C ASP A 6 26.79 -5.49 -16.13
N ARG A 7 26.87 -6.21 -15.00
CA ARG A 7 25.97 -7.35 -14.71
C ARG A 7 25.09 -7.23 -13.47
N LEU A 8 25.01 -6.05 -12.84
CA LEU A 8 24.21 -5.84 -11.63
C LEU A 8 22.99 -4.92 -11.77
N THR A 9 22.67 -4.38 -12.94
CA THR A 9 21.58 -3.38 -13.05
C THR A 9 20.27 -3.86 -13.67
N SER A 10 20.17 -5.13 -14.11
CA SER A 10 18.99 -5.63 -14.83
C SER A 10 18.03 -6.50 -14.00
N LYS A 11 18.10 -6.46 -12.67
CA LYS A 11 17.24 -7.30 -11.80
C LYS A 11 16.36 -6.40 -10.93
N GLN A 12 15.07 -6.39 -11.28
CA GLN A 12 13.94 -5.81 -10.53
C GLN A 12 13.91 -4.28 -10.44
N GLN A 13 13.99 -3.57 -11.56
CA GLN A 13 13.41 -2.23 -11.60
C GLN A 13 11.88 -2.39 -11.62
N GLY A 14 11.25 -2.22 -10.47
CA GLY A 14 9.80 -2.03 -10.39
C GLY A 14 9.40 -0.80 -11.21
N GLN A 15 8.12 -0.69 -11.54
CA GLN A 15 7.60 0.54 -12.13
C GLN A 15 7.35 1.56 -11.02
N PHE A 16 7.63 2.83 -11.29
CA PHE A 16 7.47 3.90 -10.32
C PHE A 16 6.38 4.85 -10.76
N PHE A 17 5.55 5.28 -9.81
CA PHE A 17 4.40 6.14 -10.04
C PHE A 17 4.37 7.26 -9.02
N ALA A 18 3.80 8.39 -9.42
CA ALA A 18 3.43 9.48 -8.53
C ALA A 18 1.96 9.86 -8.79
N LEU A 19 1.35 10.56 -7.84
CA LEU A 19 0.02 11.13 -8.02
C LEU A 19 0.12 12.45 -8.78
N GLY A 20 -0.83 12.69 -9.68
CA GLY A 20 -0.98 13.95 -10.39
C GLY A 20 -1.29 15.13 -9.46
N GLU A 21 -1.38 16.33 -10.04
CA GLU A 21 -1.75 17.54 -9.30
C GLU A 21 -3.16 17.46 -8.68
N ASP A 22 -4.00 16.54 -9.15
CA ASP A 22 -5.31 16.25 -8.60
C ASP A 22 -5.27 15.44 -7.29
N GLY A 23 -4.09 14.92 -6.91
CA GLY A 23 -3.89 14.10 -5.73
C GLY A 23 -4.45 12.68 -5.84
N HIS A 24 -4.94 12.25 -7.01
CA HIS A 24 -5.70 11.01 -7.15
C HIS A 24 -5.27 10.14 -8.33
N THR A 25 -4.80 10.74 -9.43
CA THR A 25 -4.49 10.00 -10.64
C THR A 25 -3.01 9.58 -10.67
N PRO A 26 -2.68 8.28 -10.61
CA PRO A 26 -1.30 7.84 -10.74
C PRO A 26 -0.77 8.04 -12.16
N PHE A 27 0.49 8.44 -12.29
CA PHE A 27 1.21 8.46 -13.57
C PHE A 27 2.62 7.88 -13.41
N ASP A 28 3.11 7.24 -14.47
CA ASP A 28 4.44 6.63 -14.51
C ASP A 28 5.53 7.71 -14.52
N VAL A 29 6.49 7.62 -13.60
CA VAL A 29 7.63 8.54 -13.49
C VAL A 29 8.93 7.96 -14.08
N GLY A 30 8.88 6.73 -14.61
CA GLY A 30 9.92 6.08 -15.40
C GLY A 30 11.05 5.47 -14.59
N ASP A 31 11.68 6.25 -13.70
CA ASP A 31 12.85 5.82 -12.93
C ASP A 31 12.79 6.19 -11.44
N GLU A 32 13.63 5.52 -10.67
CA GLU A 32 13.71 5.70 -9.21
C GLU A 32 14.12 7.13 -8.84
N ALA A 33 14.98 7.79 -9.62
CA ALA A 33 15.42 9.14 -9.31
C ALA A 33 14.27 10.15 -9.40
N SER A 34 13.43 10.00 -10.43
CA SER A 34 12.20 10.75 -10.62
C SER A 34 11.19 10.44 -9.54
N PHE A 35 11.04 9.17 -9.16
CA PHE A 35 10.20 8.78 -8.02
C PHE A 35 10.61 9.44 -6.71
N GLN A 36 11.91 9.42 -6.38
CA GLN A 36 12.42 10.08 -5.17
C GLN A 36 12.17 11.59 -5.19
N TYR A 37 12.26 12.22 -6.37
CA TYR A 37 11.88 13.63 -6.53
C TYR A 37 10.40 13.86 -6.21
N TRP A 38 9.49 13.09 -6.80
CA TRP A 38 8.05 13.23 -6.54
C TRP A 38 7.66 12.88 -5.12
N TRP A 39 8.26 11.84 -4.55
CA TRP A 39 8.11 11.47 -3.14
C TRP A 39 8.51 12.61 -2.20
N ALA A 40 9.69 13.21 -2.42
CA ALA A 40 10.17 14.32 -1.60
C ALA A 40 9.28 15.57 -1.70
N ASN A 41 8.47 15.68 -2.76
CA ASN A 41 7.50 16.75 -2.97
C ASN A 41 6.07 16.37 -2.55
N GLY A 42 5.86 15.21 -1.93
CA GLY A 42 4.56 14.80 -1.39
C GLY A 42 3.65 14.06 -2.38
N TYR A 43 4.14 13.61 -3.53
CA TYR A 43 3.33 12.93 -4.56
C TYR A 43 3.65 11.43 -4.70
N GLY A 44 4.67 10.93 -4.00
CA GLY A 44 5.08 9.53 -4.05
C GLY A 44 4.39 8.63 -3.02
N TYR A 45 3.74 9.24 -2.03
CA TYR A 45 3.04 8.57 -0.94
C TYR A 45 1.87 9.42 -0.47
N GLU A 46 0.69 8.82 -0.39
CA GLU A 46 -0.51 9.51 0.09
C GLU A 46 -1.39 8.55 0.88
N HIS A 47 -2.02 9.09 1.94
CA HIS A 47 -3.04 8.35 2.67
C HIS A 47 -4.38 8.54 1.97
N VAL A 48 -4.92 7.44 1.41
CA VAL A 48 -6.25 7.45 0.80
C VAL A 48 -7.31 7.54 1.90
N ALA A 49 -7.23 6.63 2.87
CA ALA A 49 -8.19 6.56 3.97
C ALA A 49 -7.63 5.79 5.16
N GLU A 50 -8.10 6.13 6.36
CA GLU A 50 -7.85 5.38 7.59
C GLU A 50 -9.13 5.32 8.41
N THR A 51 -9.49 4.11 8.87
CA THR A 51 -10.65 3.90 9.74
C THR A 51 -10.25 3.02 10.92
N ARG A 52 -10.57 3.47 12.14
CA ARG A 52 -10.39 2.70 13.38
C ARG A 52 -11.68 1.97 13.75
N LEU A 53 -11.61 0.67 13.98
CA LEU A 53 -12.74 -0.20 14.33
C LEU A 53 -12.35 -1.10 15.52
N GLY A 54 -12.79 -0.74 16.73
CA GLY A 54 -12.36 -1.42 17.95
C GLY A 54 -10.85 -1.27 18.16
N ASN A 55 -10.15 -2.41 18.27
CA ASN A 55 -8.68 -2.46 18.41
C ASN A 55 -8.00 -2.74 17.07
N PHE A 56 -8.58 -2.30 15.96
CA PHE A 56 -8.02 -2.53 14.63
C PHE A 56 -8.05 -1.22 13.83
N ILE A 57 -7.08 -1.06 12.94
CA ILE A 57 -7.02 0.00 11.95
C ILE A 57 -7.09 -0.63 10.56
N VAL A 58 -7.96 -0.07 9.73
CA VAL A 58 -7.94 -0.25 8.28
C VAL A 58 -7.23 0.95 7.69
N SER A 59 -6.10 0.74 7.01
CA SER A 59 -5.32 1.81 6.38
C SER A 59 -5.17 1.54 4.89
N THR A 60 -5.51 2.52 4.08
CA THR A 60 -5.36 2.47 2.62
C THR A 60 -4.40 3.55 2.17
N ILE A 61 -3.35 3.14 1.47
CA ILE A 61 -2.26 4.02 1.04
C ILE A 61 -1.96 3.86 -0.44
N PHE A 62 -1.49 4.94 -1.05
CA PHE A 62 -0.73 4.90 -2.28
C PHE A 62 0.76 4.80 -1.93
N PHE A 63 1.47 3.81 -2.47
CA PHE A 63 2.91 3.61 -2.18
C PHE A 63 3.81 3.77 -3.41
N GLY A 64 3.22 4.02 -4.60
CA GLY A 64 3.90 4.48 -5.81
C GLY A 64 4.97 3.56 -6.40
N HIS A 65 5.21 2.38 -5.84
CA HIS A 65 6.23 1.45 -6.32
C HIS A 65 5.65 0.08 -6.64
N ALA A 66 5.45 -0.20 -7.92
CA ALA A 66 4.91 -1.45 -8.42
C ALA A 66 6.01 -2.51 -8.62
N VAL A 67 6.16 -3.44 -7.69
CA VAL A 67 7.10 -4.57 -7.81
C VAL A 67 6.64 -5.62 -8.83
N HIS A 68 5.33 -5.77 -9.00
CA HIS A 68 4.71 -6.80 -9.86
C HIS A 68 3.92 -6.25 -11.05
N GLY A 69 3.89 -4.92 -11.23
CA GLY A 69 3.15 -4.26 -12.30
C GLY A 69 2.25 -3.13 -11.77
N ALA A 70 1.78 -2.28 -12.69
CA ALA A 70 0.93 -1.13 -12.41
C ALA A 70 -0.43 -1.46 -11.76
N ASP A 71 -0.74 -2.75 -11.56
CA ASP A 71 -1.95 -3.25 -10.93
C ASP A 71 -1.90 -3.24 -9.39
N GLN A 72 -0.77 -2.87 -8.81
CA GLN A 72 -0.51 -2.88 -7.36
C GLN A 72 0.10 -1.56 -6.90
N LEU A 73 -0.65 -0.47 -7.00
CA LEU A 73 -0.21 0.89 -6.61
C LEU A 73 -0.78 1.32 -5.27
N PHE A 74 -1.91 0.74 -4.91
CA PHE A 74 -2.61 1.00 -3.67
C PHE A 74 -2.62 -0.27 -2.83
N GLU A 75 -2.56 -0.09 -1.52
CA GLU A 75 -2.61 -1.18 -0.56
C GLU A 75 -3.59 -0.83 0.56
N THR A 76 -4.56 -1.71 0.80
CA THR A 76 -5.45 -1.67 1.96
C THR A 76 -5.02 -2.75 2.93
N MET A 77 -4.64 -2.35 4.14
CA MET A 77 -4.14 -3.22 5.20
C MET A 77 -5.05 -3.16 6.42
N ILE A 78 -5.19 -4.28 7.11
CA ILE A 78 -5.81 -4.35 8.44
C ILE A 78 -4.75 -4.79 9.45
N TYR A 79 -4.60 -4.03 10.52
CA TYR A 79 -3.70 -4.37 11.63
C TYR A 79 -4.32 -4.05 12.99
N GLU A 80 -3.86 -4.76 14.01
CA GLU A 80 -4.24 -4.48 15.40
C GLU A 80 -3.62 -3.16 15.87
N ASP A 81 -4.49 -2.34 16.41
CA ASP A 81 -4.25 -1.03 16.97
C ASP A 81 -3.91 -1.17 18.45
N GLU A 82 -2.62 -1.27 18.72
CA GLU A 82 -2.08 -1.21 20.07
C GLU A 82 -1.36 0.13 20.20
N ASP A 83 -2.09 1.14 20.69
CA ASP A 83 -1.62 2.51 20.88
C ASP A 83 -0.14 2.56 21.36
N HIS A 84 0.76 3.02 20.47
CA HIS A 84 2.12 3.51 20.77
C HIS A 84 3.23 2.55 21.25
N LEU A 85 3.65 1.53 20.47
CA LEU A 85 4.93 0.87 20.71
C LEU A 85 5.79 0.69 19.44
N VAL A 86 6.80 1.56 19.35
CA VAL A 86 8.14 1.34 18.76
C VAL A 86 8.17 0.93 17.28
N VAL A 87 8.57 1.90 16.44
CA VAL A 87 9.10 1.65 15.08
C VAL A 87 10.04 0.44 15.12
N SER A 88 9.74 -0.58 14.31
CA SER A 88 10.53 -1.79 14.04
C SER A 88 10.15 -3.09 14.76
N ALA A 89 9.04 -3.69 14.33
CA ALA A 89 8.99 -5.08 13.88
C ALA A 89 7.72 -5.21 13.03
N ARG A 90 7.84 -5.64 11.76
CA ARG A 90 6.68 -5.89 10.88
C ARG A 90 5.70 -6.79 11.63
N LYS A 91 4.57 -6.23 12.10
CA LYS A 91 3.44 -7.04 12.53
C LYS A 91 2.84 -7.68 11.27
N PRO A 92 2.45 -8.95 11.30
CA PRO A 92 1.76 -9.54 10.16
C PRO A 92 0.43 -8.80 9.99
N GLU A 93 0.17 -8.25 8.82
CA GLU A 93 -1.16 -7.74 8.49
C GLU A 93 -2.16 -8.89 8.63
N LEU A 94 -3.35 -8.62 9.20
CA LEU A 94 -4.42 -9.61 9.27
C LEU A 94 -4.95 -9.94 7.88
N ALA A 95 -5.00 -8.92 7.03
CA ALA A 95 -5.34 -9.02 5.63
C ALA A 95 -4.73 -7.85 4.85
N VAL A 96 -4.39 -8.12 3.59
CA VAL A 96 -3.90 -7.14 2.63
C VAL A 96 -4.60 -7.33 1.30
N TRP A 97 -5.08 -6.23 0.74
CA TRP A 97 -5.57 -6.16 -0.63
C TRP A 97 -4.83 -5.07 -1.39
N ARG A 98 -4.67 -5.29 -2.69
CA ARG A 98 -4.04 -4.33 -3.60
C ARG A 98 -4.95 -4.00 -4.77
N CYS A 99 -4.80 -2.81 -5.31
CA CYS A 99 -5.47 -2.36 -6.52
C CYS A 99 -4.64 -1.34 -7.30
N ALA A 100 -5.14 -0.98 -8.49
CA ALA A 100 -4.43 -0.16 -9.46
C ALA A 100 -4.84 1.31 -9.39
N THR A 101 -6.07 1.60 -8.96
CA THR A 101 -6.68 2.92 -9.06
C THR A 101 -7.18 3.44 -7.72
N TRP A 102 -7.31 4.77 -7.62
CA TRP A 102 -7.82 5.43 -6.42
C TRP A 102 -9.27 5.02 -6.10
N ASP A 103 -10.16 5.01 -7.09
CA ASP A 103 -11.56 4.60 -6.93
C ASP A 103 -11.67 3.15 -6.41
N GLU A 104 -10.81 2.24 -6.90
CA GLU A 104 -10.74 0.88 -6.37
C GLU A 104 -10.21 0.86 -4.94
N ALA A 105 -9.26 1.73 -4.59
CA ALA A 105 -8.70 1.83 -3.25
C ALA A 105 -9.74 2.30 -2.23
N GLU A 106 -10.55 3.31 -2.57
CA GLU A 106 -11.67 3.77 -1.73
C GLU A 106 -12.72 2.66 -1.56
N CYS A 107 -13.10 2.00 -2.64
CA CYS A 107 -14.03 0.86 -2.59
C CYS A 107 -13.47 -0.29 -1.74
N GLN A 108 -12.20 -0.63 -1.91
CA GLN A 108 -11.53 -1.66 -1.08
C GLN A 108 -11.48 -1.26 0.40
N HIS A 109 -11.25 0.01 0.71
CA HIS A 109 -11.27 0.51 2.08
C HIS A 109 -12.63 0.30 2.74
N GLU A 110 -13.72 0.69 2.05
CA GLU A 110 -15.08 0.51 2.53
C GLU A 110 -15.40 -0.98 2.75
N MET A 111 -15.04 -1.84 1.79
CA MET A 111 -15.25 -3.28 1.87
C MET A 111 -14.45 -3.92 3.01
N ALA A 112 -13.20 -3.50 3.21
CA ALA A 112 -12.36 -3.96 4.33
C ALA A 112 -12.97 -3.55 5.69
N CYS A 113 -13.53 -2.33 5.78
CA CYS A 113 -14.25 -1.89 6.97
C CYS A 113 -15.50 -2.71 7.26
N ILE A 114 -16.29 -3.04 6.22
CA ILE A 114 -17.48 -3.89 6.36
C ILE A 114 -17.07 -5.29 6.84
N TRP A 115 -16.10 -5.91 6.15
CA TRP A 115 -15.60 -7.23 6.51
C TRP A 115 -15.09 -7.29 7.96
N LEU A 116 -14.34 -6.27 8.39
CA LEU A 116 -13.80 -6.21 9.74
C LEU A 116 -14.90 -6.03 10.79
N ARG A 117 -15.92 -5.20 10.53
CA ARG A 117 -17.09 -5.07 11.43
C ARG A 117 -17.79 -6.41 11.60
N ASP A 118 -18.07 -7.10 10.50
CA ASP A 118 -18.72 -8.42 10.54
C ASP A 118 -17.88 -9.43 11.33
N TRP A 119 -16.55 -9.42 11.15
CA TRP A 119 -15.64 -10.29 11.87
C TRP A 119 -15.58 -10.00 13.39
N ILE A 120 -15.60 -8.72 13.78
CA ILE A 120 -15.64 -8.31 15.20
C ILE A 120 -16.96 -8.74 15.85
N GLU A 121 -18.09 -8.58 15.15
CA GLU A 121 -19.44 -8.86 15.67
C GLU A 121 -19.78 -10.36 15.67
N ALA A 122 -19.07 -11.19 14.91
CA ALA A 122 -19.27 -12.64 14.83
C ALA A 122 -18.12 -13.42 15.52
N PRO A 123 -18.06 -13.49 16.86
CA PRO A 123 -16.94 -14.12 17.59
C PRO A 123 -16.71 -15.62 17.30
N ASN A 124 -17.64 -16.29 16.60
CA ASN A 124 -17.56 -17.71 16.24
C ASN A 124 -16.99 -18.00 14.82
N THR A 125 -16.62 -16.99 14.03
CA THR A 125 -16.10 -17.17 12.64
C THR A 125 -14.62 -16.81 12.47
N ARG A 126 -13.86 -16.70 13.56
CA ARG A 126 -12.43 -16.31 13.56
C ARG A 126 -11.52 -17.17 12.66
N ASP A 127 -11.95 -18.36 12.27
CA ASP A 127 -11.18 -19.28 11.42
C ASP A 127 -11.39 -19.09 9.89
N MET A 128 -12.19 -18.11 9.45
CA MET A 128 -12.39 -17.83 8.02
C MET A 128 -11.60 -16.58 7.58
N LEU A 129 -10.29 -16.75 7.42
CA LEU A 129 -9.49 -15.85 6.58
C LEU A 129 -9.68 -16.26 5.11
N PRO A 130 -9.82 -15.31 4.16
CA PRO A 130 -9.81 -15.61 2.73
C PRO A 130 -8.45 -16.13 2.24
#